data_AF-A0A4L4F203-F1
#
_entry.id   AF-A0A4L4F203-F1
#
_cell.length_a   1.000
_cell.length_b   1.000
_cell.length_c   1.000
_cell.angle_alpha   90.00
_cell.angle_beta   90.00
_cell.angle_gamma   90.00
#
_symmetry.space_group_name_H-M   'P 1'
#
loop_
_entity.id
_entity.type
_entity.pdbx_description
1 polymer ?
#
loop_
_entity_poly.entity_id
_entity_poly.type
_entity_poly.pdbx_seq_one_letter_code
_entity_poly.pdbx_strand_id
1 'polypeptide(L)'
;MEQLHFITKLLDIKDPNIQILDIINKDTHKEIIAKLDYDAPSCPECGNQLKKYDFQKPSKIPYLETTGMPTRILLRKRRFKCYHCSKMMIAETSIVKKNHQIPRIINQKIAQKLIEKISMTDIAHQLSISTSTVI
;
A
#
# COMPACT_ATOMS: atom_id res chain seq x y z
N MET A 1 -12.54 -14.35 10.30
CA MET A 1 -12.52 -13.08 9.53
C MET A 1 -12.53 -11.82 10.43
N GLU A 2 -13.14 -11.87 11.62
CA GLU A 2 -13.26 -10.69 12.52
C GLU A 2 -11.92 -10.12 13.00
N GLN A 3 -10.93 -10.97 13.28
CA GLN A 3 -9.62 -10.53 13.78
C GLN A 3 -8.84 -9.68 12.77
N LEU A 4 -8.90 -10.01 11.48
CA LEU A 4 -8.25 -9.24 10.42
C LEU A 4 -8.97 -7.91 10.14
N HIS A 5 -10.30 -7.87 10.30
CA HIS A 5 -11.08 -6.64 10.20
C HIS A 5 -10.75 -5.67 11.35
N PHE A 6 -10.46 -6.19 12.54
CA PHE A 6 -9.96 -5.38 13.65
C PHE A 6 -8.58 -4.78 13.34
N ILE A 7 -7.69 -5.57 12.72
CA ILE A 7 -6.35 -5.11 12.34
C ILE A 7 -6.41 -4.02 11.24
N THR A 8 -7.29 -4.14 10.25
CA THR A 8 -7.48 -3.06 9.25
C THR A 8 -7.89 -1.73 9.89
N LYS A 9 -8.73 -1.77 10.94
CA LYS A 9 -9.14 -0.58 11.69
C LYS A 9 -8.00 -0.01 12.53
N LEU A 10 -7.21 -0.87 13.19
CA LEU A 10 -6.05 -0.42 13.98
C LEU A 10 -4.96 0.22 13.11
N LEU A 11 -4.78 -0.28 11.89
CA LEU A 11 -3.79 0.25 10.95
C LEU A 11 -4.29 1.48 10.18
N ASP A 12 -5.46 2.05 10.49
CA ASP A 12 -6.09 3.17 9.76
C ASP A 12 -6.11 2.97 8.23
N ILE A 13 -6.28 1.72 7.77
CA ILE A 13 -6.45 1.41 6.35
C ILE A 13 -7.91 1.67 5.99
N LYS A 14 -8.16 2.85 5.40
CA LYS A 14 -9.52 3.32 5.05
C LYS A 14 -10.09 2.72 3.77
N ASP A 15 -9.29 1.97 3.00
CA ASP A 15 -9.72 1.42 1.71
C ASP A 15 -10.45 0.09 1.90
N PRO A 16 -11.76 0.00 1.61
CA PRO A 16 -12.55 -1.22 1.81
C PRO A 16 -12.17 -2.35 0.84
N ASN A 17 -11.48 -2.04 -0.26
CA ASN A 17 -11.10 -3.04 -1.28
C ASN A 17 -9.79 -3.75 -0.93
N ILE A 18 -9.12 -3.36 0.15
CA ILE A 18 -7.90 -4.00 0.62
C ILE A 18 -8.25 -5.10 1.62
N GLN A 19 -7.88 -6.33 1.26
CA GLN A 19 -8.00 -7.49 2.14
C GLN A 19 -6.63 -7.85 2.68
N ILE A 20 -6.47 -7.81 4.00
CA ILE A 20 -5.30 -8.38 4.67
C ILE A 20 -5.44 -9.90 4.61
N LEU A 21 -4.40 -10.55 4.10
CA LEU A 21 -4.31 -12.01 4.01
C LEU A 21 -3.60 -12.59 5.23
N ASP A 22 -2.47 -11.99 5.62
CA ASP A 22 -1.63 -12.49 6.69
C ASP A 22 -0.69 -11.42 7.23
N ILE A 23 -0.13 -11.64 8.43
CA ILE A 23 0.86 -10.79 9.07
C ILE A 23 2.01 -11.64 9.57
N ILE A 24 3.19 -11.43 8.99
CA ILE A 24 4.41 -12.15 9.32
C ILE A 24 5.30 -11.24 10.15
N ASN A 25 5.65 -11.69 11.35
CA ASN A 25 6.69 -11.03 12.15
C ASN A 25 8.05 -11.64 11.77
N LYS A 26 8.94 -10.83 11.21
CA LYS A 26 10.36 -11.19 11.05
C LYS A 26 11.17 -10.57 12.18
N ASP A 27 12.39 -11.06 12.35
CA ASP A 27 13.30 -10.58 13.41
C ASP A 27 13.62 -9.08 13.31
N THR A 28 13.53 -8.51 12.11
CA THR A 28 13.89 -7.09 11.84
C THR A 28 12.70 -6.19 11.54
N HIS A 29 11.56 -6.74 11.11
CA HIS A 29 10.38 -5.97 10.70
C HIS A 29 9.14 -6.84 10.57
N LYS A 30 7.96 -6.21 10.54
CA LYS A 30 6.69 -6.87 10.26
C LYS A 30 6.30 -6.70 8.81
N GLU A 31 5.80 -7.77 8.20
CA GLU A 31 5.22 -7.76 6.86
C GLU A 31 3.72 -8.04 6.92
N ILE A 32 2.93 -7.08 6.46
CA ILE A 32 1.48 -7.24 6.30
C ILE A 32 1.23 -7.62 4.85
N ILE A 33 0.76 -8.83 4.61
CA ILE A 33 0.42 -9.32 3.28
C ILE A 33 -1.01 -8.90 2.98
N ALA A 34 -1.19 -8.11 1.92
CA ALA A 34 -2.50 -7.61 1.53
C ALA A 34 -2.72 -7.76 0.02
N LYS A 35 -3.98 -7.91 -0.38
CA LYS A 35 -4.41 -7.85 -1.77
C LYS A 35 -5.46 -6.76 -1.96
N LEU A 36 -5.37 -6.05 -3.09
CA LEU A 36 -6.36 -5.09 -3.54
C LEU A 36 -7.13 -5.73 -4.69
N ASP A 37 -8.41 -5.97 -4.48
CA ASP A 37 -9.30 -6.61 -5.45
C ASP A 37 -10.69 -6.00 -5.36
N TYR A 38 -11.25 -5.63 -6.51
CA TYR A 38 -12.60 -5.11 -6.65
C TYR A 38 -13.16 -5.53 -8.01
N ASP A 39 -14.44 -5.26 -8.24
CA ASP A 39 -15.11 -5.68 -9.47
C ASP A 39 -14.58 -4.94 -10.68
N ALA A 40 -14.51 -5.65 -11.81
CA ALA A 40 -13.86 -5.12 -12.98
C ALA A 40 -14.64 -3.88 -13.49
N PRO A 41 -13.98 -2.72 -13.66
CA PRO A 41 -14.66 -1.55 -14.20
C PRO A 41 -14.82 -1.67 -15.72
N SER A 42 -15.56 -0.74 -16.32
CA SER A 42 -15.62 -0.59 -17.77
C SER A 42 -14.30 -0.04 -18.33
N CYS A 43 -13.95 -0.44 -19.54
CA CYS A 43 -12.75 0.02 -20.21
C CYS A 43 -12.90 1.51 -20.60
N PRO A 44 -11.95 2.39 -20.22
CA PRO A 44 -12.03 3.82 -20.52
C PRO A 44 -11.85 4.14 -22.02
N GLU A 45 -11.32 3.20 -22.82
CA GLU A 45 -11.11 3.42 -24.26
C GLU A 45 -12.28 2.97 -25.12
N CYS A 46 -12.89 1.83 -24.79
CA CYS A 46 -13.91 1.22 -25.65
C CYS A 46 -15.24 0.93 -24.95
N GLY A 47 -15.40 1.32 -23.67
CA GLY A 47 -16.62 1.12 -22.89
C GLY A 47 -16.92 -0.33 -22.48
N ASN A 48 -16.25 -1.32 -23.08
CA ASN A 48 -16.49 -2.73 -22.80
C ASN A 48 -16.05 -3.14 -21.38
N GLN A 49 -16.73 -4.14 -20.83
CA GLN A 49 -16.44 -4.70 -19.52
C GLN A 49 -15.02 -5.30 -19.48
N LEU A 50 -14.20 -4.88 -18.51
CA LEU A 50 -12.92 -5.54 -18.25
C LEU A 50 -13.17 -6.89 -17.55
N LYS A 51 -12.20 -7.80 -17.64
CA LYS A 51 -12.21 -9.03 -16.81
C LYS A 51 -10.98 -9.06 -15.91
N LYS A 52 -11.13 -9.70 -14.75
CA LYS A 52 -10.02 -9.99 -13.84
C LYS A 52 -8.99 -10.86 -14.57
N TYR A 53 -7.73 -10.48 -14.48
CA TYR A 53 -6.62 -11.20 -15.07
C TYR A 53 -5.76 -11.78 -13.92
N ASP A 54 -4.49 -11.40 -13.84
CA ASP A 54 -3.56 -11.80 -12.78
C ASP A 54 -3.44 -10.74 -11.67
N PHE A 55 -2.60 -11.04 -10.68
CA PHE A 55 -2.12 -10.04 -9.72
C PHE A 55 -0.72 -9.57 -10.13
N GLN A 56 -0.44 -8.30 -9.87
CA GLN A 56 0.91 -7.78 -9.98
C GLN A 56 1.83 -8.40 -8.91
N LYS A 57 3.13 -8.43 -9.20
CA LYS A 57 4.18 -8.64 -8.19
C LYS A 57 3.92 -7.72 -6.98
N PRO A 58 4.00 -8.24 -5.73
CA PRO A 58 3.73 -7.45 -4.54
C PRO A 58 4.61 -6.21 -4.48
N SER A 59 4.00 -5.05 -4.27
CA SER A 59 4.72 -3.81 -4.00
C SER A 59 5.05 -3.74 -2.51
N LYS A 60 6.30 -3.42 -2.19
CA LYS A 60 6.74 -3.19 -0.80
C LYS A 60 6.48 -1.74 -0.45
N ILE A 61 5.53 -1.51 0.45
CA ILE A 61 5.09 -0.18 0.84
C ILE A 61 5.50 0.03 2.30
N PRO A 62 6.38 1.01 2.62
CA PRO A 62 6.70 1.32 4.01
C PRO A 62 5.45 1.85 4.73
N TYR A 63 5.26 1.49 5.98
CA TYR A 63 4.13 1.92 6.80
C TYR A 63 4.58 2.40 8.18
N LEU A 64 3.62 2.88 8.98
CA LEU A 64 3.89 3.27 10.36
C LEU A 64 4.37 2.08 11.18
N GLU A 65 5.30 2.34 12.11
CA GLU A 65 5.80 1.33 13.04
C GLU A 65 4.66 0.71 13.85
N THR A 66 4.77 -0.59 14.16
CA THR A 66 3.78 -1.32 14.95
C THR A 66 4.49 -2.10 16.03
N THR A 67 4.11 -1.86 17.29
CA THR A 67 4.75 -2.42 18.50
C THR A 67 6.28 -2.26 18.50
N GLY A 68 6.77 -1.06 18.16
CA GLY A 68 8.21 -0.74 18.14
C GLY A 68 9.02 -1.41 17.02
N MET A 69 8.37 -2.09 16.07
CA MET A 69 9.03 -2.68 14.91
C MET A 69 8.63 -1.96 13.62
N PRO A 70 9.57 -1.76 12.67
CA PRO A 70 9.24 -1.29 11.33
C PRO A 70 8.22 -2.19 10.66
N THR A 71 7.25 -1.60 9.96
CA THR A 71 6.20 -2.35 9.29
C THR A 71 6.20 -2.04 7.79
N ARG A 72 6.00 -3.07 6.97
CA ARG A 72 5.86 -2.96 5.52
C ARG A 72 4.62 -3.68 5.06
N ILE A 73 3.88 -3.07 4.15
CA ILE A 73 2.72 -3.70 3.50
C ILE A 73 3.21 -4.29 2.17
N LEU A 74 3.03 -5.59 2.00
CA LEU A 74 3.20 -6.30 0.74
C LEU A 74 1.86 -6.31 0.00
N LEU A 75 1.64 -5.30 -0.84
CA LEU A 75 0.37 -5.12 -1.53
C LEU A 75 0.39 -5.75 -2.93
N ARG A 76 -0.47 -6.75 -3.16
CA ARG A 76 -0.76 -7.32 -4.49
C ARG A 76 -1.93 -6.59 -5.12
N LYS A 77 -1.72 -5.91 -6.25
CA LYS A 77 -2.79 -5.20 -6.97
C LYS A 77 -3.36 -6.08 -8.08
N ARG A 78 -4.70 -6.17 -8.14
CA ARG A 78 -5.39 -6.87 -9.23
C ARG A 78 -5.15 -6.18 -10.57
N ARG A 79 -4.90 -6.96 -11.63
CA ARG A 79 -4.87 -6.48 -13.02
C ARG A 79 -6.16 -6.87 -13.73
N PHE A 80 -6.60 -5.98 -14.60
CA PHE A 80 -7.78 -6.12 -15.43
C PHE A 80 -7.38 -6.04 -16.91
N LYS A 81 -7.97 -6.90 -17.74
CA LYS A 81 -7.73 -6.93 -19.19
C LYS A 81 -9.03 -6.68 -19.95
N CYS A 82 -8.99 -5.76 -20.91
CA CYS A 82 -10.02 -5.65 -21.93
C CYS A 82 -9.73 -6.68 -23.04
N TYR A 83 -10.69 -7.52 -23.39
CA TYR A 83 -10.51 -8.50 -24.47
C TYR A 83 -10.85 -7.94 -25.86
N HIS A 84 -11.47 -6.75 -25.93
CA HIS A 84 -11.77 -6.07 -27.19
C HIS A 84 -10.60 -5.22 -27.68
N CYS A 85 -10.05 -4.33 -26.85
CA CYS A 85 -8.92 -3.47 -27.22
C CYS A 85 -7.57 -3.93 -26.65
N SER A 86 -7.51 -5.08 -25.96
CA SER A 86 -6.29 -5.62 -25.31
C SER A 86 -5.64 -4.73 -24.23
N LYS A 87 -6.28 -3.62 -23.83
CA LYS A 87 -5.74 -2.72 -22.81
C LYS A 87 -5.75 -3.33 -21.41
N MET A 88 -4.68 -3.05 -20.66
CA MET A 88 -4.51 -3.49 -19.27
C MET A 88 -4.74 -2.33 -18.31
N MET A 89 -5.42 -2.61 -17.20
CA MET A 89 -5.60 -1.69 -16.09
C MET A 89 -5.20 -2.35 -14.77
N ILE A 90 -4.86 -1.54 -13.78
CA ILE A 90 -4.42 -1.99 -12.46
C ILE A 90 -5.38 -1.38 -11.43
N ALA A 91 -5.72 -2.16 -10.42
CA ALA A 91 -6.49 -1.69 -9.27
C ALA A 91 -5.78 -0.52 -8.58
N GLU A 92 -6.50 0.58 -8.37
CA GLU A 92 -6.00 1.77 -7.69
C GLU A 92 -6.48 1.82 -6.23
N THR A 93 -5.68 2.44 -5.35
CA THR A 93 -5.97 2.55 -3.92
C THR A 93 -5.60 3.93 -3.39
N SER A 94 -6.27 4.37 -2.33
CA SER A 94 -5.99 5.65 -1.66
C SER A 94 -4.71 5.66 -0.83
N ILE A 95 -4.18 4.49 -0.43
CA ILE A 95 -2.96 4.39 0.40
C ILE A 95 -1.75 4.97 -0.35
N VAL A 96 -1.58 4.57 -1.62
CA VAL A 96 -0.43 4.94 -2.45
C VAL A 96 -0.91 5.35 -3.83
N LYS A 97 -0.47 6.53 -4.26
CA LYS A 97 -0.74 7.05 -5.61
C LYS A 97 -0.20 6.09 -6.69
N LYS A 98 -0.82 6.13 -7.87
CA LYS A 98 -0.32 5.41 -9.05
C LYS A 98 1.16 5.75 -9.31
N ASN A 99 1.96 4.74 -9.62
CA ASN A 99 3.41 4.84 -9.87
C ASN A 99 4.27 5.33 -8.68
N HIS A 100 3.70 5.44 -7.48
CA HIS A 100 4.43 5.78 -6.27
C HIS A 100 4.56 4.55 -5.36
N GLN A 101 5.56 4.57 -4.46
CA GLN A 101 5.75 3.54 -3.43
C GLN A 101 5.54 4.07 -2.02
N ILE A 102 5.73 5.38 -1.81
CA ILE A 102 5.60 6.01 -0.50
C ILE A 102 4.14 6.42 -0.25
N PRO A 103 3.51 5.94 0.83
CA PRO A 103 2.16 6.36 1.20
C PRO A 103 2.08 7.83 1.60
N ARG A 104 0.88 8.40 1.43
CA ARG A 104 0.58 9.76 1.92
C ARG A 104 0.78 9.90 3.43
N ILE A 105 0.45 8.86 4.20
CA ILE A 105 0.60 8.87 5.67
C ILE A 105 2.06 8.99 6.12
N ILE A 106 3.00 8.38 5.37
CA ILE A 106 4.43 8.53 5.64
C ILE A 106 4.87 9.97 5.37
N ASN A 107 4.44 10.57 4.26
CA ASN A 107 4.76 11.97 3.97
C ASN A 107 4.21 12.94 5.04
N GLN A 108 3.01 12.68 5.54
CA GLN A 108 2.44 13.45 6.66
C GLN A 108 3.28 13.29 7.93
N LYS A 109 3.75 12.07 8.22
CA LYS A 109 4.59 11.81 9.40
C LYS A 109 5.98 12.42 9.27
N ILE A 110 6.58 12.42 8.08
CA ILE A 110 7.83 13.12 7.79
C ILE A 110 7.65 14.62 8.08
N ALA A 111 6.59 15.23 7.53
CA ALA A 111 6.30 16.65 7.74
C ALA A 111 6.14 16.98 9.24
N GLN A 112 5.41 16.14 9.99
CA GLN A 112 5.28 16.31 11.45
C GLN A 112 6.65 16.28 12.16
N LYS A 113 7.50 15.29 11.86
CA LYS A 113 8.80 15.15 12.51
C LYS A 113 9.79 16.26 12.14
N LEU A 114 9.70 16.79 10.92
CA LEU A 114 10.45 17.97 10.50
C LEU A 114 10.02 19.21 11.30
N ILE A 115 8.72 19.38 11.59
CA ILE A 115 8.22 20.45 12.46
C ILE A 115 8.75 20.29 13.89
N GLU A 116 8.86 19.05 14.38
CA GLU A 116 9.47 18.71 15.68
C GLU A 116 11.01 18.88 15.70
N LYS A 117 11.62 19.34 14.60
CA LYS A 117 13.07 19.56 14.43
C LYS A 117 13.92 18.29 14.62
N ILE A 118 13.35 17.12 14.36
CA ILE A 118 14.11 15.86 14.34
C ILE A 118 15.02 15.85 13.11
N SER A 119 16.24 15.33 13.25
CA SER A 119 17.19 15.28 12.13
C SER A 119 16.68 14.40 10.99
N MET A 120 17.01 14.72 9.75
CA MET A 120 16.59 13.92 8.58
C MET A 120 17.07 12.46 8.67
N THR A 121 18.25 12.24 9.26
CA THR A 121 18.81 10.90 9.50
C THR A 121 17.99 10.11 10.51
N ASP A 122 17.56 10.75 11.60
CA ASP A 122 16.74 10.09 12.63
C ASP A 122 15.33 9.81 12.10
N ILE A 123 14.76 10.72 11.30
CA ILE A 123 13.46 10.50 10.63
C ILE A 123 13.55 9.30 9.69
N ALA A 124 14.60 9.24 8.87
CA ALA A 124 14.83 8.13 7.94
C ALA A 124 14.97 6.79 8.66
N HIS A 125 15.72 6.76 9.77
CA HIS A 125 15.89 5.57 10.60
C HIS A 125 14.56 5.12 11.23
N GLN A 126 13.82 6.03 11.87
CA GLN A 126 12.54 5.74 12.52
C GLN A 126 11.47 5.24 11.55
N LEU A 127 11.40 5.84 10.35
CA LEU A 127 10.41 5.45 9.34
C LEU A 127 10.91 4.34 8.42
N SER A 128 12.15 3.85 8.61
CA SER A 128 12.77 2.82 7.77
C SER A 128 12.75 3.15 6.28
N ILE A 129 13.03 4.41 5.95
CA ILE A 129 13.12 4.97 4.59
C ILE A 129 14.53 5.53 4.35
N SER A 130 14.85 5.85 3.09
CA SER A 130 16.12 6.54 2.79
C SER A 130 16.03 8.01 3.21
N THR A 131 17.17 8.59 3.58
CA THR A 131 17.30 10.04 3.84
C THR A 131 16.88 10.88 2.64
N SER A 132 17.15 10.41 1.42
CA SER A 132 16.69 11.07 0.19
C SER A 132 15.17 11.11 0.02
N THR A 133 14.41 10.25 0.72
CA THR A 133 12.94 10.27 0.71
C THR A 133 12.36 11.32 1.67
N VAL A 134 13.18 11.82 2.61
CA VAL A 134 12.76 12.82 3.62
C VAL A 134 12.82 14.25 3.06
N ILE A 135 13.66 14.48 2.04
CA ILE A 135 13.88 15.77 1.35
C ILE A 135 12.75 16.05 0.36
#